data_AF-A0A438GUV6-F1
#
_entry.id   AF-A0A438GUV6-F1
#
_cell.length_a   1.000
_cell.length_b   1.000
_cell.length_c   1.000
_cell.angle_alpha   90.00
_cell.angle_beta   90.00
_cell.angle_gamma   90.00
#
_symmetry.space_group_name_H-M   'P 1'
#
loop_
_entity.id
_entity.type
_entity.pdbx_description
1 polymer ?
#
loop_
_entity_poly.entity_id
_entity_poly.type
_entity_poly.pdbx_seq_one_letter_code
_entity_poly.pdbx_strand_id
1 'polypeptide(L)'
;MEAEKNKEMIDDLVSFRKAEDFYARIRKAWKQGYLLYGPPGTGKSTMIAAMTNLLEYDIYDLELTEDINCSLDLTGQRKKKKENKAAEEEEKDPIKKQAKGERLIIFMTNYMEKLDPALIRRGRMDRPIELSYCNFESFKVLARTYLELDSHHLFNTIERLLGESRVTLTDVVEHLMPKTSVADAETSLKSLV
;
A
#
# COMPACT_ATOMS: atom_id res chain seq x y z
N MET A 1 -7.83 -8.12 -12.86
CA MET A 1 -8.18 -8.38 -11.45
C MET A 1 -7.31 -7.55 -10.49
N GLU A 2 -5.98 -7.59 -10.61
CA GLU A 2 -5.08 -6.81 -9.73
C GLU A 2 -5.17 -5.29 -9.95
N ALA A 3 -5.24 -4.83 -11.21
CA ALA A 3 -5.45 -3.41 -11.54
C ALA A 3 -6.78 -2.86 -11.02
N GLU A 4 -7.82 -3.69 -10.96
CA GLU A 4 -9.15 -3.31 -10.46
C GLU A 4 -9.16 -3.18 -8.94
N LYS A 5 -8.52 -4.12 -8.23
CA LYS A 5 -8.30 -4.03 -6.78
C LYS A 5 -7.49 -2.80 -6.39
N ASN A 6 -6.43 -2.49 -7.16
CA ASN A 6 -5.62 -1.28 -6.93
C ASN A 6 -6.45 0.00 -7.10
N LYS A 7 -7.32 0.04 -8.12
CA LYS A 7 -8.23 1.18 -8.33
C LYS A 7 -9.24 1.31 -7.19
N GLU A 8 -9.86 0.21 -6.77
CA GLU A 8 -10.80 0.20 -5.65
C GLU A 8 -10.15 0.74 -4.37
N MET A 9 -8.92 0.31 -4.07
CA MET A 9 -8.14 0.82 -2.94
C MET A 9 -7.85 2.32 -3.06
N ILE A 10 -7.44 2.80 -4.23
CA ILE A 10 -7.17 4.23 -4.46
C ILE A 10 -8.44 5.07 -4.27
N ASP A 11 -9.53 4.66 -4.92
CA ASP A 11 -10.82 5.36 -4.83
C ASP A 11 -11.30 5.43 -3.38
N ASP A 12 -11.09 4.34 -2.64
CA ASP A 12 -11.42 4.26 -1.24
C ASP A 12 -10.57 5.18 -0.35
N LEU A 13 -9.24 5.22 -0.54
CA LEU A 13 -8.35 6.14 0.19
C LEU A 13 -8.73 7.61 -0.10
N VAL A 14 -9.03 7.94 -1.35
CA VAL A 14 -9.48 9.28 -1.75
C VAL A 14 -10.83 9.62 -1.10
N SER A 15 -11.74 8.64 -1.00
CA SER A 15 -13.02 8.83 -0.33
C SER A 15 -12.84 9.07 1.18
N PHE A 16 -11.97 8.29 1.83
CA PHE A 16 -11.64 8.43 3.25
C PHE A 16 -11.09 9.82 3.55
N ARG A 17 -10.16 10.31 2.71
CA ARG A 17 -9.55 11.65 2.82
C ARG A 17 -10.59 12.79 2.79
N LYS A 18 -11.74 12.58 2.13
CA LYS A 18 -12.81 13.58 2.00
C LYS A 18 -13.94 13.40 3.03
N ALA A 19 -13.84 12.41 3.93
CA ALA A 19 -14.93 11.98 4.80
C ALA A 19 -15.01 12.72 6.15
N GLU A 20 -14.24 13.79 6.38
CA GLU A 20 -14.19 14.52 7.65
C GLU A 20 -15.59 14.86 8.20
N ASP A 21 -16.41 15.54 7.39
CA ASP A 21 -17.77 15.96 7.77
C ASP A 21 -18.68 14.77 8.08
N PHE A 22 -18.50 13.66 7.37
CA PHE A 22 -19.27 12.45 7.61
C PHE A 22 -18.99 11.88 9.00
N TYR A 23 -17.71 11.74 9.37
CA TYR A 23 -17.31 11.24 10.68
C TYR A 23 -17.68 12.20 11.81
N ALA A 24 -17.55 13.52 11.58
CA ALA A 24 -17.98 14.56 12.51
C ALA A 24 -19.49 14.49 12.79
N ARG A 25 -20.31 14.37 11.73
CA ARG A 25 -21.78 14.30 11.83
C ARG A 25 -22.25 13.10 12.65
N ILE A 26 -21.62 11.95 12.47
CA ILE A 26 -21.99 10.71 13.20
C ILE A 26 -21.28 10.58 14.55
N ARG A 27 -20.49 11.58 14.96
CA ARG A 27 -19.71 11.61 16.22
C ARG A 27 -18.83 10.37 16.41
N LYS A 28 -18.24 9.86 15.32
CA LYS A 28 -17.27 8.76 15.37
C LYS A 28 -15.86 9.29 15.10
N ALA A 29 -14.86 8.61 15.65
CA ALA A 29 -13.47 8.89 15.32
C ALA A 29 -13.23 8.69 13.83
N TRP A 30 -12.58 9.67 13.17
CA TRP A 30 -12.20 9.60 11.77
C TRP A 30 -10.97 8.71 11.60
N LYS A 31 -11.23 7.40 11.52
CA LYS A 31 -10.21 6.37 11.39
C LYS A 31 -10.63 5.29 10.41
N GLN A 32 -9.65 4.68 9.75
CA GLN A 32 -9.83 3.56 8.83
C GLN A 32 -8.68 2.56 8.94
N GLY A 33 -9.00 1.26 8.92
CA GLY A 33 -8.06 0.16 9.02
C GLY A 33 -7.92 -0.62 7.72
N TYR A 34 -6.68 -0.94 7.33
CA TYR A 34 -6.36 -1.87 6.24
C TYR A 34 -5.54 -3.03 6.77
N LEU A 35 -5.71 -4.21 6.19
CA LEU A 35 -4.87 -5.38 6.43
C LEU A 35 -4.28 -5.84 5.11
N LEU A 36 -2.99 -5.62 4.91
CA LEU A 36 -2.23 -6.16 3.79
C LEU A 36 -1.69 -7.55 4.18
N TYR A 37 -1.96 -8.57 3.37
CA TYR A 37 -1.45 -9.91 3.65
C TYR A 37 -0.98 -10.62 2.39
N GLY A 38 -0.06 -11.56 2.56
CA GLY A 38 0.48 -12.37 1.46
C GLY A 38 1.93 -12.78 1.69
N PRO A 39 2.52 -13.58 0.79
CA PRO A 39 3.89 -14.08 0.94
C PRO A 39 4.93 -12.96 1.15
N PRO A 40 6.09 -13.25 1.78
CA PRO A 40 7.20 -12.29 1.81
C PRO A 40 7.64 -11.95 0.37
N GLY A 41 8.10 -10.71 0.15
CA GLY A 41 8.56 -10.27 -1.18
C GLY A 41 7.46 -9.89 -2.19
N THR A 42 6.18 -9.85 -1.78
CA THR A 42 5.08 -9.41 -2.66
C THR A 42 4.79 -7.90 -2.62
N GLY A 43 5.64 -7.11 -1.95
CA GLY A 43 5.56 -5.65 -2.00
C GLY A 43 4.62 -4.99 -0.97
N LYS A 44 4.28 -5.67 0.14
CA LYS A 44 3.41 -5.10 1.20
C LYS A 44 3.93 -3.75 1.73
N SER A 45 5.22 -3.66 2.09
CA SER A 45 5.84 -2.41 2.55
C SER A 45 5.90 -1.34 1.45
N THR A 46 6.15 -1.75 0.19
CA THR A 46 6.12 -0.85 -0.97
C THR A 46 4.71 -0.27 -1.18
N MET A 47 3.66 -1.07 -0.97
CA MET A 47 2.27 -0.62 -1.04
C MET A 47 1.98 0.44 0.03
N ILE A 48 2.44 0.26 1.27
CA ILE A 48 2.30 1.27 2.32
C ILE A 48 2.98 2.58 1.93
N ALA A 49 4.20 2.51 1.38
CA ALA A 49 4.90 3.69 0.88
C ALA A 49 4.11 4.41 -0.24
N ALA A 50 3.46 3.65 -1.14
CA ALA A 50 2.62 4.24 -2.18
C ALA A 50 1.35 4.89 -1.61
N MET A 51 0.67 4.24 -0.65
CA MET A 51 -0.54 4.77 0.00
C MET A 51 -0.25 6.07 0.77
N THR A 52 0.86 6.10 1.51
CA THR A 52 1.29 7.26 2.31
C THR A 52 1.72 8.43 1.43
N ASN A 53 2.45 8.17 0.35
CA ASN A 53 2.77 9.18 -0.66
C ASN A 53 1.53 9.76 -1.34
N LEU A 54 0.53 8.92 -1.69
CA LEU A 54 -0.72 9.36 -2.30
C LEU A 54 -1.52 10.31 -1.37
N LEU A 55 -1.46 10.05 -0.07
CA LEU A 55 -2.19 10.82 0.94
C LEU A 55 -1.37 11.99 1.52
N GLU A 56 -0.07 12.04 1.25
CA GLU A 56 0.91 12.94 1.88
C GLU A 56 1.00 12.75 3.40
N TYR A 57 1.00 11.49 3.87
CA TYR A 57 1.06 11.12 5.29
C TYR A 57 2.46 10.69 5.70
N ASP A 58 2.78 10.86 6.98
CA ASP A 58 4.01 10.35 7.57
C ASP A 58 3.82 8.87 7.95
N ILE A 59 4.91 8.12 8.04
CA ILE A 59 4.86 6.68 8.37
C ILE A 59 5.42 6.48 9.77
N TYR A 60 4.62 5.92 10.69
CA TYR A 60 5.12 5.38 11.95
C TYR A 60 5.03 3.86 11.90
N ASP A 61 6.18 3.20 11.91
CA ASP A 61 6.25 1.75 11.94
C ASP A 61 6.26 1.26 13.39
N LEU A 62 5.36 0.33 13.71
CA LEU A 62 5.22 -0.28 15.02
C LEU A 62 5.21 -1.80 14.85
N GLU A 63 6.25 -2.44 15.35
CA GLU A 63 6.32 -3.90 15.46
C GLU A 63 5.45 -4.34 16.64
N LEU A 64 4.37 -5.09 16.37
CA LEU A 64 3.44 -5.56 17.41
C LEU A 64 3.82 -6.95 17.91
N THR A 65 4.07 -7.87 16.98
CA THR A 65 4.48 -9.26 17.24
C THR A 65 5.33 -9.78 16.08
N GLU A 66 6.00 -10.93 16.24
CA GLU A 66 6.82 -11.55 15.19
C GLU A 66 6.08 -11.76 13.85
N ASP A 67 4.75 -11.94 13.90
CA ASP A 67 3.91 -12.24 12.73
C ASP A 67 3.06 -11.04 12.25
N ILE A 68 3.08 -9.89 12.95
CA ILE A 68 2.26 -8.70 12.64
C ILE A 68 3.05 -7.41 12.83
N ASN A 69 3.26 -6.72 11.71
CA ASN A 69 3.72 -5.33 11.72
C ASN A 69 2.52 -4.41 11.56
N CYS A 70 2.52 -3.29 12.28
CA CYS A 70 1.49 -2.28 12.18
C CYS A 70 2.12 -0.94 11.86
N SER A 71 1.80 -0.40 10.68
CA SER A 71 2.06 0.99 10.41
C SER A 71 0.86 1.80 10.87
N LEU A 72 1.04 2.63 11.90
CA LEU A 72 0.05 3.60 12.34
C LEU A 72 0.45 4.98 11.82
N ASP A 73 -0.52 5.80 11.42
CA ASP A 73 -0.34 7.25 11.51
C ASP A 73 -1.48 7.93 12.28
N LEU A 74 -1.07 8.81 13.19
CA LEU A 74 -1.82 9.74 14.00
C LEU A 74 -1.49 11.16 13.54
N THR A 75 -2.44 11.79 12.84
CA THR A 75 -2.48 13.22 12.45
C THR A 75 -1.78 13.55 11.13
N GLY A 76 -2.42 14.14 10.13
CA GLY A 76 -3.30 15.31 10.25
C GLY A 76 -2.51 16.63 10.36
N GLN A 77 -1.17 16.60 10.44
CA GLN A 77 -0.36 17.79 10.24
C GLN A 77 -0.06 17.96 8.75
N ARG A 78 -1.08 18.40 8.00
CA ARG A 78 -0.86 19.00 6.68
C ARG A 78 0.33 19.94 6.78
N LYS A 79 1.32 19.87 5.87
CA LYS A 79 2.26 20.97 5.65
C LYS A 79 1.43 22.21 5.32
N LYS A 80 1.06 22.99 6.33
CA LYS A 80 0.49 24.32 6.12
C LYS A 80 1.57 25.08 5.38
N LYS A 81 1.33 25.35 4.09
CA LYS A 81 2.02 26.41 3.36
C LYS A 81 1.92 27.63 4.27
N LYS A 82 3.05 28.15 4.75
CA LYS A 82 3.08 29.34 5.61
C LYS A 82 2.51 30.51 4.82
N GLU A 83 1.22 30.73 4.91
CA GLU A 83 0.64 32.04 4.68
C GLU A 83 0.64 32.75 6.03
N ASN A 84 1.39 33.84 6.11
CA ASN A 84 1.36 34.76 7.23
C ASN A 84 -0.06 35.29 7.39
N LYS A 85 -0.77 34.89 8.44
CA LYS A 85 -1.90 35.67 8.96
C LYS A 85 -1.79 35.81 10.47
N ALA A 86 -1.86 37.08 10.86
CA ALA A 86 -1.74 37.59 12.22
C ALA A 86 -2.85 37.02 13.12
N ALA A 87 -2.58 37.11 14.42
CA ALA A 87 -3.43 36.64 15.51
C ALA A 87 -4.84 37.22 15.45
N GLU A 88 -5.85 36.35 15.40
CA GLU A 88 -7.18 36.59 15.91
C GLU A 88 -7.44 35.58 17.03
N GLU A 89 -7.84 36.09 18.20
CA GLU A 89 -8.22 35.28 19.36
C GLU A 89 -9.57 34.60 19.07
N GLU A 90 -9.55 33.28 18.83
CA GLU A 90 -10.78 32.50 18.75
C GLU A 90 -11.25 32.04 20.14
N GLU A 91 -12.47 32.45 20.46
CA GLU A 91 -13.31 31.97 21.57
C GLU A 91 -13.37 30.44 21.59
N LYS A 92 -12.89 29.84 22.69
CA LYS A 92 -12.72 28.37 22.81
C LYS A 92 -14.03 27.69 23.19
N ASP A 93 -14.75 27.21 22.18
CA ASP A 93 -15.89 26.32 22.36
C ASP A 93 -15.44 24.96 22.96
N PRO A 94 -15.84 24.57 24.19
CA PRO A 94 -15.34 23.36 24.86
C PRO A 94 -15.80 22.06 24.20
N ILE A 95 -16.72 22.12 23.24
CA ILE A 95 -17.34 20.97 22.56
C ILE A 95 -16.54 20.50 21.33
N LYS A 96 -15.63 21.31 20.77
CA LYS A 96 -14.79 20.94 19.59
C LYS A 96 -13.66 19.94 19.89
N LYS A 97 -13.57 19.37 21.09
CA LYS A 97 -12.42 18.54 21.52
C LYS A 97 -12.45 17.06 21.11
N GLN A 98 -13.47 16.57 20.39
CA GLN A 98 -13.66 15.12 20.20
C GLN A 98 -13.52 14.58 18.78
N ALA A 99 -13.15 15.40 17.78
CA ALA A 99 -12.62 14.86 16.54
C ALA A 99 -11.15 14.47 16.78
N LYS A 100 -10.92 13.27 17.36
CA LYS A 100 -9.60 12.62 17.28
C LYS A 100 -9.20 12.66 15.81
N GLY A 101 -8.13 13.39 15.50
CA GLY A 101 -7.69 13.68 14.14
C GLY A 101 -7.61 12.42 13.26
N GLU A 102 -7.67 12.67 11.96
CA GLU A 102 -7.58 11.69 10.88
C GLU A 102 -6.51 10.63 11.13
N ARG A 103 -6.89 9.36 10.99
CA ARG A 103 -6.03 8.19 11.26
C ARG A 103 -6.20 7.10 10.21
N LEU A 104 -5.12 6.79 9.54
CA LEU A 104 -5.01 5.59 8.73
C LEU A 104 -4.18 4.57 9.51
N ILE A 105 -4.68 3.34 9.61
CA ILE A 105 -3.98 2.24 10.29
C ILE A 105 -3.83 1.11 9.28
N ILE A 106 -2.60 0.69 9.01
CA ILE A 106 -2.31 -0.38 8.06
C ILE A 106 -1.57 -1.49 8.79
N PHE A 107 -2.17 -2.68 8.81
CA PHE A 107 -1.56 -3.88 9.33
C PHE A 107 -0.95 -4.68 8.17
N MET A 108 0.19 -5.31 8.42
CA MET A 108 0.81 -6.26 7.49
C MET A 108 1.03 -7.60 8.17
N THR A 109 0.71 -8.70 7.48
CA THR A 109 1.09 -10.04 7.93
C THR A 109 1.45 -10.93 6.75
N ASN A 110 2.31 -11.92 6.99
CA ASN A 110 2.54 -12.99 6.01
C ASN A 110 1.52 -14.13 6.14
N TYR A 111 0.79 -14.20 7.27
CA TYR A 111 -0.01 -15.36 7.67
C TYR A 111 -1.39 -14.91 8.19
N MET A 112 -2.34 -14.71 7.28
CA MET A 112 -3.69 -14.26 7.66
C MET A 112 -4.43 -15.30 8.52
N GLU A 113 -4.16 -16.59 8.29
CA GLU A 113 -4.74 -17.73 9.01
C GLU A 113 -4.35 -17.80 10.48
N LYS A 114 -3.25 -17.14 10.88
CA LYS A 114 -2.82 -17.05 12.27
C LYS A 114 -3.51 -15.93 13.06
N LEU A 115 -4.23 -15.04 12.37
CA LEU A 115 -4.91 -13.93 13.03
C LEU A 115 -6.19 -14.39 13.72
N ASP A 116 -6.41 -13.90 14.94
CA ASP A 116 -7.68 -14.07 15.63
C ASP A 116 -8.81 -13.46 14.76
N PRO A 117 -9.87 -14.22 14.42
CA PRO A 117 -10.99 -13.70 13.62
C PRO A 117 -11.64 -12.44 14.22
N ALA A 118 -11.50 -12.19 15.52
CA ALA A 118 -11.94 -10.97 16.17
C ALA A 118 -11.17 -9.72 15.71
N LEU A 119 -9.95 -9.85 15.18
CA LEU A 119 -9.16 -8.75 14.64
C LEU A 119 -9.65 -8.30 13.25
N ILE A 120 -10.14 -9.25 12.43
CA ILE A 120 -10.61 -9.02 11.06
C ILE A 120 -12.08 -8.55 11.02
N ARG A 121 -12.72 -8.38 12.19
CA ARG A 121 -14.09 -7.87 12.27
C ARG A 121 -14.17 -6.39 11.84
N ARG A 122 -15.28 -6.02 11.21
CA ARG A 122 -15.59 -4.64 10.80
C ARG A 122 -15.37 -3.66 11.96
N GLY A 123 -14.65 -2.57 11.70
CA GLY A 123 -14.26 -1.54 12.67
C GLY A 123 -12.88 -1.72 13.32
N ARG A 124 -12.14 -2.79 12.97
CA ARG A 124 -10.75 -3.05 13.38
C ARG A 124 -9.83 -3.12 12.14
N MET A 125 -9.59 -4.32 11.61
CA MET A 125 -8.87 -4.56 10.36
C MET A 125 -9.89 -4.77 9.23
N ASP A 126 -10.62 -3.72 8.90
CA ASP A 126 -11.88 -3.80 8.17
C ASP A 126 -11.75 -3.96 6.64
N ARG A 127 -10.53 -3.87 6.10
CA ARG A 127 -10.24 -3.98 4.66
C ARG A 127 -9.05 -4.90 4.37
N PRO A 128 -9.27 -6.21 4.23
CA PRO A 128 -8.23 -7.16 3.87
C PRO A 128 -7.87 -7.01 2.38
N ILE A 129 -6.57 -6.90 2.09
CA ILE A 129 -6.00 -6.82 0.74
C ILE A 129 -4.92 -7.89 0.63
N GLU A 130 -5.14 -8.83 -0.29
CA GLU A 130 -4.16 -9.87 -0.62
C GLU A 130 -3.15 -9.37 -1.65
N LEU A 131 -1.87 -9.50 -1.34
CA LEU A 131 -0.75 -9.30 -2.26
C LEU A 131 -0.17 -10.67 -2.62
N SER A 132 -0.64 -11.20 -3.75
CA SER A 132 -0.31 -12.54 -4.26
C SER A 132 1.05 -12.58 -4.99
N TYR A 133 1.41 -13.77 -5.49
CA TYR A 133 2.56 -13.95 -6.37
C TYR A 133 2.44 -13.13 -7.67
N CYS A 134 3.59 -12.88 -8.29
CA CYS A 134 3.72 -12.08 -9.50
C CYS A 134 2.99 -12.77 -10.67
N ASN A 135 2.02 -12.08 -11.27
CA ASN A 135 1.38 -12.51 -12.50
C ASN A 135 1.96 -11.76 -13.71
N PHE A 136 1.52 -12.14 -14.91
CA PHE A 136 2.03 -11.56 -16.14
C PHE A 136 1.76 -10.06 -16.28
N GLU A 137 0.59 -9.58 -15.83
CA GLU A 137 0.26 -8.15 -15.76
C GLU A 137 1.25 -7.37 -14.90
N SER A 138 1.55 -7.86 -13.70
CA SER A 138 2.53 -7.28 -12.79
C SER A 138 3.95 -7.35 -13.38
N PHE A 139 4.32 -8.48 -13.99
CA PHE A 139 5.58 -8.60 -14.72
C PHE A 139 5.72 -7.56 -15.83
N LYS A 140 4.69 -7.30 -16.64
CA LYS A 140 4.73 -6.27 -17.70
C LYS A 140 5.00 -4.89 -17.13
N VAL A 141 4.42 -4.56 -15.98
CA VAL A 141 4.69 -3.29 -15.28
C VAL A 141 6.17 -3.22 -14.87
N LEU A 142 6.73 -4.31 -14.34
CA LEU A 142 8.14 -4.36 -13.95
C LEU A 142 9.07 -4.28 -15.17
N ALA A 143 8.79 -5.02 -16.25
CA ALA A 143 9.58 -5.00 -17.48
C ALA A 143 9.61 -3.58 -18.09
N ARG A 144 8.47 -2.88 -18.11
CA ARG A 144 8.41 -1.49 -18.55
C ARG A 144 9.18 -0.55 -17.62
N THR A 145 9.13 -0.78 -16.31
CA THR A 145 9.77 0.09 -15.32
C THR A 145 11.29 -0.06 -15.29
N TYR A 146 11.81 -1.28 -15.37
CA TYR A 146 13.24 -1.56 -15.23
C TYR A 146 13.98 -1.69 -16.56
N LEU A 147 13.31 -2.15 -17.62
CA LEU A 147 13.93 -2.42 -18.92
C LEU A 147 13.36 -1.55 -20.06
N GLU A 148 12.37 -0.70 -19.77
CA GLU A 148 11.68 0.13 -20.78
C GLU A 148 11.07 -0.69 -21.94
N LEU A 149 10.63 -1.92 -21.65
CA LEU A 149 10.05 -2.84 -22.63
C LEU A 149 8.53 -2.99 -22.48
N ASP A 150 7.81 -2.74 -23.57
CA ASP A 150 6.37 -3.06 -23.67
C ASP A 150 6.11 -4.45 -24.28
N SER A 151 7.09 -5.02 -25.01
CA SER A 151 6.97 -6.34 -25.64
C SER A 151 8.32 -7.01 -25.83
N HIS A 152 8.36 -8.34 -25.69
CA HIS A 152 9.54 -9.15 -25.99
C HIS A 152 9.14 -10.55 -26.46
N HIS A 153 9.97 -11.20 -27.29
CA HIS A 153 9.68 -12.55 -27.78
C HIS A 153 9.60 -13.60 -26.67
N LEU A 154 10.29 -13.36 -25.54
CA LEU A 154 10.25 -14.22 -24.34
C LEU A 154 9.00 -14.02 -23.48
N PHE A 155 8.19 -12.97 -23.71
CA PHE A 155 7.05 -12.67 -22.84
C PHE A 155 6.03 -13.82 -22.80
N ASN A 156 5.75 -14.48 -23.93
CA ASN A 156 4.84 -15.62 -23.96
C ASN A 156 5.37 -16.81 -23.13
N THR A 157 6.69 -17.04 -23.15
CA THR A 157 7.32 -18.09 -22.34
C THR A 157 7.25 -17.73 -20.86
N ILE A 158 7.56 -16.49 -20.51
CA ILE A 158 7.50 -15.98 -19.13
C ILE A 158 6.06 -16.01 -18.59
N GLU A 159 5.07 -15.63 -19.40
CA GLU A 159 3.66 -15.71 -19.03
C GLU A 159 3.25 -17.14 -18.64
N ARG A 160 3.66 -18.14 -19.45
CA ARG A 160 3.40 -19.55 -19.13
C ARG A 160 4.10 -19.97 -17.84
N LEU A 161 5.37 -19.61 -17.66
CA LEU A 161 6.15 -19.97 -16.47
C LEU A 161 5.56 -19.33 -15.20
N LEU A 162 5.17 -18.06 -15.24
CA LEU A 162 4.50 -17.37 -14.12
C LEU A 162 3.12 -17.96 -13.82
N GLY A 163 2.44 -18.55 -14.82
CA GLY A 163 1.19 -19.27 -14.61
C GLY A 163 1.36 -20.62 -13.91
N GLU A 164 2.51 -21.26 -14.06
CA GLU A 164 2.82 -22.59 -13.51
C GLU A 164 3.60 -22.53 -12.19
N SER A 165 4.22 -21.39 -11.86
CA SER A 165 5.12 -21.24 -10.72
C SER A 165 4.71 -20.10 -9.80
N ARG A 166 5.06 -20.24 -8.51
CA ARG A 166 4.84 -19.20 -7.49
C ARG A 166 6.09 -18.35 -7.34
N VAL A 167 6.17 -17.25 -8.08
CA VAL A 167 7.31 -16.33 -8.08
C VAL A 167 6.91 -15.02 -7.42
N THR A 168 7.71 -14.50 -6.49
CA THR A 168 7.40 -13.23 -5.82
C THR A 168 7.80 -12.04 -6.68
N LEU A 169 7.28 -10.84 -6.38
CA LEU A 169 7.69 -9.63 -7.08
C LEU A 169 9.19 -9.37 -6.89
N THR A 170 9.71 -9.59 -5.67
CA THR A 170 11.14 -9.48 -5.38
C THR A 170 11.96 -10.41 -6.26
N ASP A 171 11.58 -11.68 -6.37
CA ASP A 171 12.31 -12.64 -7.22
C ASP A 171 12.37 -12.15 -8.66
N VAL A 172 11.25 -11.68 -9.23
CA VAL A 172 11.22 -11.14 -10.60
C VAL A 172 12.14 -9.91 -10.72
N VAL A 173 12.05 -8.98 -9.77
CA VAL A 173 12.86 -7.76 -9.77
C VAL A 173 14.36 -8.08 -9.73
N GLU A 174 14.78 -9.08 -8.96
CA GLU A 174 16.20 -9.48 -8.88
C GLU A 174 16.79 -9.94 -10.23
N HIS A 175 15.95 -10.49 -11.11
CA HIS A 175 16.35 -10.90 -12.46
C HIS A 175 16.27 -9.74 -13.46
N LEU A 176 15.31 -8.84 -13.28
CA LEU A 176 15.12 -7.67 -14.15
C LEU A 176 16.11 -6.54 -13.86
N MET A 177 16.61 -6.41 -12.62
CA MET A 177 17.59 -5.38 -12.28
C MET A 177 18.94 -5.66 -12.94
N PRO A 178 19.47 -4.72 -13.76
CA PRO A 178 20.76 -4.90 -14.40
C PRO A 178 21.88 -4.99 -13.35
N LYS A 179 22.57 -6.12 -13.30
CA LYS A 179 23.68 -6.36 -12.35
C LYS A 179 24.97 -5.64 -12.72
N THR A 180 25.07 -5.18 -13.97
CA THR A 180 26.22 -4.43 -14.51
C THR A 180 25.72 -3.39 -15.53
N SER A 181 26.54 -2.38 -15.84
CA SER A 181 26.20 -1.35 -16.84
C SER A 181 26.08 -1.87 -18.28
N VAL A 182 26.31 -3.16 -18.51
CA VAL A 182 26.34 -3.83 -19.82
C VAL A 182 25.24 -4.91 -19.94
N ALA A 183 24.45 -5.15 -18.90
CA ALA A 183 23.36 -6.13 -18.99
C ALA A 183 22.27 -5.61 -19.93
N ASP A 184 22.10 -6.24 -21.08
CA ASP A 184 21.02 -5.96 -22.01
C ASP A 184 19.72 -6.64 -21.56
N ALA A 185 18.58 -6.09 -21.99
CA ALA A 185 17.27 -6.60 -21.59
C ALA A 185 17.06 -8.08 -21.95
N GLU A 186 17.73 -8.54 -23.01
CA GLU A 186 17.78 -9.94 -23.42
C GLU A 186 18.35 -10.85 -22.32
N THR A 187 19.50 -10.47 -21.73
CA THR A 187 20.14 -11.23 -20.66
C THR A 187 19.27 -11.27 -19.39
N SER A 188 18.67 -10.13 -19.02
CA SER A 188 17.77 -10.05 -17.86
C SER A 188 16.55 -10.96 -18.03
N LEU A 189 15.90 -10.93 -19.20
CA LEU A 189 14.72 -11.76 -19.46
C LEU A 189 15.04 -13.25 -19.59
N LYS A 190 16.20 -13.61 -20.19
CA LYS A 190 16.65 -15.00 -20.26
C LYS A 190 16.88 -15.62 -18.89
N SER A 191 17.23 -14.83 -17.88
CA SER A 191 17.43 -15.36 -16.53
C SER A 191 16.13 -15.79 -15.82
N LEU A 192 14.96 -15.40 -16.35
CA LEU A 192 13.64 -15.81 -15.86
C LEU A 192 13.07 -17.05 -16.55
N VAL A 193 13.75 -17.58 -17.57
CA VAL A 193 13.31 -18.71 -18.40
C VAL A 193 14.15 -19.94 -18.10
#